data_AF-A0A699J4G4-F1
#
_entry.id   AF-A0A699J4G4-F1
#
_cell.length_a   1.000
_cell.length_b   1.000
_cell.length_c   1.000
_cell.angle_alpha   90.00
_cell.angle_beta   90.00
_cell.angle_gamma   90.00
#
_symmetry.space_group_name_H-M   'P 1'
#
loop_
_entity.id
_entity.type
_entity.pdbx_description
1 polymer ?
#
loop_
_entity_poly.entity_id
_entity_poly.type
_entity_poly.pdbx_seq_one_letter_code
_entity_poly.pdbx_strand_id
1 'polypeptide(L)'
;MRQRRWLELLSDYDCEIRYHPGKANVVADALSRKEQNKPLRVQALVMSVGLNLPMKILNAQGEARKDENFGIEDLCGMIKKLEQHTDVTL
;
A
#
# COMPACT_ATOMS: atom_id res chain seq x y z
N MET A 1 10.87 -20.02 -19.77
CA MET A 1 11.88 -19.46 -18.84
C MET A 1 11.84 -20.05 -17.43
N ARG A 2 10.68 -20.39 -16.83
CA ARG A 2 10.64 -20.91 -15.44
C ARG A 2 11.43 -22.21 -15.23
N GLN A 3 11.27 -23.20 -16.12
CA GLN A 3 11.95 -24.50 -15.97
C GLN A 3 13.48 -24.40 -15.93
N ARG A 4 14.09 -23.55 -16.77
CA ARG A 4 15.56 -23.37 -16.79
C ARG A 4 16.09 -22.82 -15.47
N ARG A 5 15.38 -21.87 -14.86
CA ARG A 5 15.76 -21.32 -13.54
C ARG A 5 15.68 -22.37 -12.43
N TRP A 6 14.78 -23.34 -12.54
CA TRP A 6 14.69 -24.45 -11.59
C TRP A 6 15.79 -25.50 -11.79
N LEU A 7 16.33 -25.67 -13.00
CA LEU A 7 17.39 -26.65 -13.26
C LEU A 7 18.70 -26.31 -12.53
N GLU A 8 19.08 -25.03 -12.50
CA GLU A 8 20.25 -24.56 -11.72
C GLU A 8 20.10 -24.85 -10.23
N LEU A 9 18.89 -24.68 -9.68
CA LEU A 9 18.63 -24.99 -8.27
C LEU A 9 18.63 -26.50 -8.02
N LEU A 10 18.07 -27.29 -8.94
CA LEU A 10 17.98 -28.75 -8.79
C LEU A 10 19.36 -29.41 -8.90
N SER A 11 20.32 -28.83 -9.63
CA SER A 11 21.68 -29.39 -9.73
C SER A 11 22.46 -29.37 -8.42
N ASP A 12 22.06 -28.52 -7.47
CA ASP A 12 22.68 -28.45 -6.14
C ASP A 12 22.25 -29.61 -5.22
N TYR A 13 21.22 -30.37 -5.61
CA TYR A 13 20.68 -31.49 -4.84
C TYR A 13 20.83 -32.79 -5.63
N ASP A 14 21.24 -33.86 -4.94
CA ASP A 14 21.22 -35.21 -5.52
C ASP A 14 19.76 -35.72 -5.56
N CYS A 15 19.03 -35.33 -6.62
CA CYS A 15 17.62 -35.60 -6.78
C CYS A 15 17.33 -36.30 -8.12
N GLU A 16 16.47 -37.31 -8.07
CA GLU A 16 16.04 -38.04 -9.27
C GLU A 16 14.60 -37.66 -9.63
N ILE A 17 14.38 -37.23 -10.87
CA ILE A 17 13.05 -36.88 -11.37
C ILE A 17 12.33 -38.17 -11.79
N ARG A 18 11.47 -38.69 -10.91
CA ARG A 18 10.65 -39.89 -11.16
C ARG A 18 9.17 -39.54 -11.31
N TYR A 19 8.54 -40.05 -12.37
CA TYR A 19 7.08 -39.93 -12.55
C TYR A 19 6.34 -40.90 -11.62
N HIS A 20 5.39 -40.36 -10.86
CA HIS A 20 4.56 -41.13 -9.94
C HIS A 20 3.08 -40.99 -10.33
N PRO A 21 2.39 -42.09 -10.69
CA PRO A 21 0.98 -42.06 -11.03
C PRO A 21 0.11 -41.74 -9.82
N GLY A 22 -1.07 -41.15 -10.05
CA GLY A 22 -1.87 -40.44 -9.04
C GLY A 22 -2.14 -41.14 -7.70
N LYS A 23 -2.14 -42.48 -7.64
CA LYS A 23 -2.29 -43.22 -6.38
C LYS A 23 -1.14 -42.96 -5.39
N ALA A 24 0.06 -42.68 -5.88
CA ALA A 24 1.22 -42.32 -5.04
C ALA A 24 1.18 -40.84 -4.58
N ASN A 25 0.40 -39.99 -5.27
CA ASN A 25 0.31 -38.56 -4.94
C ASN A 25 -0.74 -38.24 -3.89
N VAL A 26 -1.51 -39.23 -3.40
CA VAL A 26 -2.60 -39.02 -2.43
C VAL A 26 -2.12 -38.25 -1.18
N VAL A 27 -0.92 -38.58 -0.67
CA VAL A 27 -0.33 -37.90 0.49
C VAL A 27 0.05 -36.45 0.15
N ALA A 28 0.73 -36.24 -0.97
CA ALA A 28 1.14 -34.91 -1.43
C ALA A 28 -0.08 -34.01 -1.71
N ASP A 29 -1.12 -34.56 -2.35
CA ASP A 29 -2.37 -33.86 -2.63
C ASP A 29 -3.10 -33.50 -1.34
N ALA A 30 -3.16 -34.41 -0.36
CA ALA A 30 -3.76 -34.13 0.94
C ALA A 30 -3.04 -33.00 1.69
N LEU A 31 -1.69 -32.97 1.64
CA LEU A 31 -0.88 -31.92 2.27
C LEU A 31 -0.96 -30.59 1.52
N SER A 32 -1.01 -30.62 0.17
CA SER A 32 -1.12 -29.43 -0.67
C SER A 32 -2.47 -28.73 -0.52
N ARG A 33 -3.53 -29.48 -0.24
CA ARG A 33 -4.89 -28.97 0.00
C ARG A 33 -5.07 -28.26 1.35
N LYS A 34 -4.00 -28.01 2.11
CA LYS A 34 -4.07 -27.14 3.29
C LYS A 34 -4.71 -25.83 2.86
N GLU A 35 -5.85 -25.51 3.45
CA GLU A 35 -6.58 -24.28 3.23
C GLU A 35 -5.61 -23.12 3.47
N GLN A 36 -5.08 -22.51 2.40
CA GLN A 36 -4.68 -21.12 2.49
C GLN A 36 -5.97 -20.42 2.84
N ASN A 37 -6.19 -20.18 4.13
CA ASN A 37 -7.17 -19.24 4.62
C ASN A 37 -6.97 -18.01 3.74
N LYS A 38 -7.81 -17.85 2.70
CA LYS A 38 -7.85 -16.62 1.94
C LYS A 38 -8.05 -15.59 3.03
N PRO A 39 -7.14 -14.61 3.21
CA PRO A 39 -7.31 -13.66 4.27
C PRO A 39 -8.72 -13.12 4.08
N LEU A 40 -9.58 -13.34 5.08
CA LEU A 40 -10.94 -12.80 5.11
C LEU A 40 -10.74 -11.34 4.76
N ARG A 41 -11.11 -10.95 3.53
CA ARG A 41 -10.86 -9.59 3.06
C ARG A 41 -11.58 -8.73 4.08
N VAL A 42 -10.82 -7.97 4.87
CA VAL A 42 -11.32 -7.25 6.05
C VAL A 42 -12.16 -6.08 5.55
N GLN A 43 -13.35 -6.40 5.03
CA GLN A 43 -14.26 -5.46 4.42
C GLN A 43 -14.77 -4.48 5.48
N ALA A 44 -14.87 -4.91 6.74
CA ALA A 44 -15.25 -4.06 7.86
C ALA A 44 -14.25 -2.91 8.12
N LEU A 45 -12.94 -3.17 8.10
CA LEU A 45 -11.92 -2.13 8.31
C LEU A 45 -11.76 -1.24 7.09
N VAL A 46 -11.89 -1.80 5.88
CA VAL A 46 -11.88 -1.00 4.63
C VAL A 46 -13.09 -0.08 4.56
N MET A 47 -14.28 -0.53 4.98
CA MET A 47 -15.48 0.32 5.06
C MET A 47 -15.36 1.36 6.16
N SER A 48 -14.81 1.03 7.34
CA SER A 48 -14.65 2.00 8.42
C SER A 48 -13.57 3.05 8.10
N VAL A 49 -12.40 2.65 7.59
CA VAL A 49 -11.35 3.59 7.19
C VAL A 49 -11.76 4.38 5.94
N GLY A 50 -12.39 3.71 4.98
CA GLY A 50 -12.86 4.31 3.73
C GLY A 50 -13.96 5.35 3.89
N LEU A 51 -14.78 5.29 4.95
CA LEU A 51 -15.80 6.31 5.24
C LEU A 51 -15.29 7.42 6.16
N ASN A 52 -14.41 7.10 7.11
CA ASN A 52 -13.90 8.09 8.08
C ASN A 52 -12.86 9.04 7.47
N LEU A 53 -12.03 8.58 6.54
CA LEU A 53 -10.97 9.40 5.96
C LEU A 53 -11.51 10.50 5.02
N PRO A 54 -12.41 10.21 4.05
CA PRO A 54 -12.98 11.25 3.19
C PRO A 54 -13.75 12.30 3.97
N MET A 55 -14.49 11.91 5.03
CA MET A 55 -15.18 12.89 5.87
C MET A 55 -14.24 13.80 6.64
N LYS A 56 -13.13 13.27 7.17
CA LYS A 56 -12.11 14.11 7.82
C LYS A 56 -11.46 15.09 6.84
N ILE A 57 -11.20 14.66 5.61
CA ILE A 57 -10.64 15.53 4.56
C ILE A 57 -11.62 16.64 4.18
N LEU A 58 -12.90 16.31 3.96
CA LEU A 58 -13.91 17.29 3.60
C LEU A 58 -14.12 18.33 4.70
N ASN A 59 -14.13 17.90 5.97
CA ASN A 59 -14.21 18.82 7.10
C ASN A 59 -12.96 19.73 7.17
N ALA A 60 -11.75 19.17 7.04
CA ALA A 60 -10.51 19.96 7.06
C ALA A 60 -10.45 20.98 5.91
N GLN A 61 -10.92 20.62 4.71
CA GLN A 61 -11.03 21.54 3.59
C GLN A 61 -12.07 22.63 3.83
N GLY A 62 -13.21 22.30 4.44
CA GLY A 62 -14.23 23.27 4.83
C GLY A 62 -13.72 24.28 5.86
N GLU A 63 -12.96 23.81 6.86
CA GLU A 63 -12.28 24.65 7.85
C GLU A 63 -11.24 25.57 7.20
N ALA A 64 -10.38 25.04 6.31
CA ALA A 64 -9.39 25.84 5.60
C ALA A 64 -10.02 26.90 4.68
N ARG A 65 -11.19 26.60 4.09
CA ARG A 65 -11.90 27.51 3.18
C ARG A 65 -12.67 28.63 3.90
N LYS A 66 -12.77 28.62 5.23
CA LYS A 66 -13.45 29.69 5.97
C LYS A 66 -12.81 31.04 5.65
N ASP A 67 -13.65 32.06 5.44
CA ASP A 67 -13.23 33.42 5.06
C ASP A 67 -12.23 34.04 6.08
N GLU A 68 -12.31 33.61 7.34
CA GLU A 68 -11.37 33.98 8.41
C GLU A 68 -9.92 33.54 8.10
N ASN A 69 -9.72 32.40 7.45
CA ASN A 69 -8.40 31.92 7.03
C ASN A 69 -7.91 32.62 5.75
N PHE A 70 -8.82 32.94 4.83
CA PHE A 70 -8.48 33.67 3.59
C PHE A 70 -7.86 35.05 3.91
N GLY A 71 -8.48 35.79 4.86
CA GLY A 71 -7.93 37.08 5.30
C GLY A 71 -6.57 36.96 5.99
N ILE A 72 -6.33 35.89 6.75
CA ILE A 72 -5.04 35.63 7.42
C ILE A 72 -3.97 35.22 6.40
N GLU A 73 -4.30 34.38 5.42
CA GLU A 73 -3.38 33.95 4.37
C GLU A 73 -2.97 35.11 3.45
N ASP A 74 -3.91 35.99 3.07
CA ASP A 74 -3.62 37.18 2.29
C ASP A 74 -2.73 38.17 3.05
N LEU A 75 -3.05 38.45 4.33
CA LEU A 75 -2.20 39.28 5.19
C LEU A 75 -0.81 38.67 5.39
N CYS A 76 -0.71 37.37 5.62
CA CYS A 76 0.56 36.65 5.74
C CYS A 76 1.36 36.67 4.44
N GLY A 77 0.70 36.52 3.29
CA GLY A 77 1.31 36.65 1.97
C GLY A 77 1.82 38.06 1.67
N MET A 78 1.10 39.09 2.11
CA MET A 78 1.53 40.49 2.03
C MET A 78 2.74 40.77 2.94
N ILE A 79 2.74 40.27 4.17
CA ILE A 79 3.87 40.41 5.11
C ILE A 79 5.12 39.74 4.55
N LYS A 80 5.03 38.52 4.02
CA LYS A 80 6.17 37.82 3.39
C LYS A 80 6.74 38.58 2.20
N LYS A 81 5.89 39.24 1.40
CA LYS A 81 6.35 40.09 0.29
C LYS A 81 7.09 41.33 0.81
N LEU A 82 6.64 41.91 1.91
CA LEU A 82 7.31 43.06 2.53
C LEU A 82 8.66 42.68 3.15
N GLU A 83 8.77 41.52 3.81
CA GLU A 83 10.02 41.01 4.38
C GLU A 83 11.09 40.72 3.32
N GLN A 84 10.70 40.17 2.16
CA GLN A 84 11.62 39.91 1.04
C GLN A 84 12.25 41.20 0.46
N HIS A 85 11.60 42.34 0.64
CA HIS A 85 12.11 43.63 0.16
C HIS A 85 12.99 44.36 1.19
N THR A 86 12.93 43.99 2.47
CA THR A 86 13.74 44.61 3.52
C THR A 86 15.12 43.98 3.68
N ASP A 87 15.30 42.70 3.32
CA ASP A 87 16.58 41.98 3.46
C ASP A 87 17.63 42.32 2.39
N VAL A 88 17.32 43.17 1.40
CA VAL A 88 18.25 43.54 0.31
C VAL A 88 18.80 44.97 0.47
N THR A 89 18.61 45.61 1.63
CA THR A 89 19.15 46.97 1.87
C THR A 89 20.06 47.01 3.10
N LEU A 90 21.24 46.38 3.02
CA LEU A 90 22.46 46.74 3.74
C LEU A 90 23.69 46.33 2.93
#